data_AF-A0A7W3Y0J7-F1
#
_entry.id   AF-A0A7W3Y0J7-F1
#
_cell.length_a   1.000
_cell.length_b   1.000
_cell.length_c   1.000
_cell.angle_alpha   90.00
_cell.angle_beta   90.00
_cell.angle_gamma   90.00
#
_symmetry.space_group_name_H-M   'P 1'
#
loop_
_entity.id
_entity.type
_entity.pdbx_description
1 polymer ?
#
loop_
_entity_poly.entity_id
_entity_poly.type
_entity_poly.pdbx_seq_one_letter_code
_entity_poly.pdbx_strand_id
1 'polypeptide(L)'
;MPEEAKSVVSWYDYALRYLAMKWPHAAPNTRDGINESLTSVTMELLGERPGRPSDEVIRKALRNWAFVLPGSDDREVPDDVRNVLHWVSKASRPLADLAEPATAHAVLDSLKLKLDGTAAAAETVRRKRRTLVNAANYAVDLGELRENPITTVRRQKPKVSNQVDPRLSPTRNRRGISWRPSPTWADTGVPVVVASSVCSPRCTSAVSGRRKRSVSSRRT
;
A
#
# COMPACT_ATOMS: atom_id res chain seq x y z
N MET A 1 -2.15 -44.41 4.74
CA MET A 1 -2.55 -43.06 4.31
C MET A 1 -1.29 -42.22 4.38
N PRO A 2 -0.62 -41.91 3.26
CA PRO A 2 0.54 -41.03 3.30
C PRO A 2 0.03 -39.65 3.70
N GLU A 3 0.51 -39.16 4.83
CA GLU A 3 0.33 -37.79 5.26
C GLU A 3 0.96 -36.92 4.17
N GLU A 4 0.12 -36.24 3.41
CA GLU A 4 0.50 -35.38 2.30
C GLU A 4 1.38 -34.27 2.90
N ALA A 5 2.70 -34.44 2.77
CA ALA A 5 3.68 -33.48 3.21
C ALA A 5 3.50 -32.22 2.36
N LYS A 6 2.56 -31.37 2.79
CA LYS A 6 2.29 -30.05 2.23
C LYS A 6 3.63 -29.39 2.03
N SER A 7 4.02 -29.20 0.78
CA SER A 7 5.27 -28.56 0.41
C SER A 7 5.34 -27.26 1.20
N VAL A 8 6.31 -27.15 2.10
CA VAL A 8 6.41 -26.02 3.00
C VAL A 8 6.79 -24.81 2.16
N VAL A 9 5.79 -24.04 1.74
CA VAL A 9 6.00 -22.86 0.89
C VAL A 9 6.80 -21.84 1.68
N SER A 10 7.93 -21.39 1.13
CA SER A 10 8.71 -20.34 1.74
C SER A 10 7.92 -19.03 1.74
N TRP A 11 8.14 -18.17 2.74
CA TRP A 11 7.53 -16.85 2.75
C TRP A 11 7.86 -16.06 1.46
N TYR A 12 9.09 -16.17 0.95
CA TYR A 12 9.52 -15.49 -0.26
C TYR A 12 8.72 -15.92 -1.51
N ASP A 13 8.58 -17.24 -1.74
CA ASP A 13 7.80 -17.75 -2.88
C ASP A 13 6.33 -17.36 -2.78
N TYR A 14 5.79 -17.40 -1.56
CA TYR A 14 4.44 -16.93 -1.27
C TYR A 14 4.27 -15.43 -1.57
N ALA A 15 5.24 -14.61 -1.16
CA ALA A 15 5.20 -13.16 -1.38
C ALA A 15 5.21 -12.82 -2.89
N LEU A 16 5.94 -13.57 -3.71
CA LEU A 16 5.92 -13.42 -5.18
C LEU A 16 4.54 -13.76 -5.76
N ARG A 17 3.89 -14.84 -5.29
CA ARG A 17 2.51 -15.20 -5.71
C ARG A 17 1.50 -14.12 -5.32
N TYR A 18 1.59 -13.60 -4.09
CA TYR A 18 0.74 -12.50 -3.62
C TYR A 18 0.96 -11.22 -4.45
N LEU A 19 2.22 -10.90 -4.78
CA LEU A 19 2.56 -9.78 -5.63
C LEU A 19 1.94 -9.92 -7.02
N ALA A 20 2.11 -11.08 -7.67
CA ALA A 20 1.56 -11.36 -9.00
C ALA A 20 0.04 -11.16 -9.06
N MET A 21 -0.68 -11.58 -8.01
CA MET A 21 -2.11 -11.37 -7.88
C MET A 21 -2.49 -9.88 -7.68
N LYS A 22 -1.76 -9.15 -6.82
CA LYS A 22 -2.12 -7.77 -6.47
C LYS A 22 -1.69 -6.72 -7.50
N TRP A 23 -0.58 -6.94 -8.19
CA TRP A 23 0.08 -5.94 -9.02
C TRP A 23 -0.77 -5.38 -10.17
N PRO A 24 -1.56 -6.21 -10.92
CA PRO A 24 -2.39 -5.72 -12.02
C PRO A 24 -3.48 -4.74 -11.56
N HIS A 25 -3.99 -4.91 -10.34
CA HIS A 25 -5.08 -4.12 -9.77
C HIS A 25 -4.60 -2.95 -8.91
N ALA A 26 -3.30 -2.84 -8.64
CA ALA A 26 -2.74 -1.80 -7.78
C ALA A 26 -2.34 -0.55 -8.58
N ALA A 27 -2.65 0.64 -8.04
CA ALA A 27 -2.13 1.91 -8.54
C ALA A 27 -0.60 2.04 -8.30
N PRO A 28 0.13 2.88 -9.06
CA PRO A 28 1.59 2.99 -8.94
C PRO A 28 2.10 3.23 -7.51
N ASN A 29 1.51 4.17 -6.78
CA ASN A 29 1.88 4.46 -5.39
C ASN A 29 1.56 3.31 -4.43
N THR A 30 0.52 2.54 -4.73
CA THR A 30 0.16 1.34 -3.96
C THR A 30 1.16 0.22 -4.21
N ARG A 31 1.68 0.08 -5.44
CA ARG A 31 2.73 -0.90 -5.78
C ARG A 31 4.00 -0.63 -5.00
N ASP A 32 4.45 0.63 -4.94
CA ASP A 32 5.63 1.00 -4.12
C ASP A 32 5.39 0.72 -2.63
N GLY A 33 4.20 1.05 -2.12
CA GLY A 33 3.82 0.72 -0.75
C GLY A 33 3.81 -0.79 -0.46
N ILE A 34 3.32 -1.62 -1.39
CA ILE A 34 3.35 -3.08 -1.28
C ILE A 34 4.79 -3.57 -1.28
N ASN A 35 5.61 -3.11 -2.23
CA ASN A 35 7.00 -3.48 -2.36
C ASN A 35 7.79 -3.13 -1.08
N GLU A 36 7.64 -1.92 -0.55
CA GLU A 36 8.25 -1.52 0.72
C GLU A 36 7.85 -2.46 1.87
N SER A 37 6.55 -2.76 1.96
CA SER A 37 6.00 -3.57 3.04
C SER A 37 6.53 -5.00 2.97
N LEU A 38 6.49 -5.63 1.80
CA LEU A 38 6.98 -6.99 1.58
C LEU A 38 8.48 -7.07 1.81
N THR A 39 9.25 -6.06 1.41
CA THR A 39 10.68 -6.00 1.70
C THR A 39 10.95 -5.97 3.21
N SER A 40 10.26 -5.10 3.97
CA SER A 40 10.43 -5.04 5.43
C SER A 40 10.08 -6.37 6.12
N VAL A 41 8.98 -7.01 5.72
CA VAL A 41 8.56 -8.30 6.31
C VAL A 41 9.53 -9.41 5.93
N THR A 42 9.99 -9.45 4.68
CA THR A 42 10.93 -10.48 4.22
C THR A 42 12.25 -10.39 4.99
N MET A 43 12.77 -9.19 5.23
CA MET A 43 14.01 -9.01 6.02
C MET A 43 13.93 -9.59 7.43
N GLU A 44 12.75 -9.54 8.06
CA GLU A 44 12.52 -10.12 9.39
C GLU A 44 12.37 -11.64 9.34
N LEU A 45 11.80 -12.16 8.25
CA LEU A 45 11.58 -13.59 8.04
C LEU A 45 12.78 -14.30 7.39
N LEU A 46 13.93 -13.62 7.29
CA LEU A 46 15.18 -14.25 6.89
C LEU A 46 15.84 -14.91 8.09
N GLY A 47 16.11 -16.21 7.97
CA GLY A 47 16.93 -16.94 8.93
C GLY A 47 18.41 -16.57 8.81
N GLU A 48 19.17 -16.91 9.84
CA GLU A 48 20.63 -16.82 9.80
C GLU A 48 21.18 -17.94 8.92
N ARG A 49 22.00 -17.58 7.93
CA ARG A 49 22.64 -18.51 7.01
C ARG A 49 24.04 -18.00 6.66
N PRO A 50 25.06 -18.89 6.55
CA PRO A 50 26.38 -18.48 6.10
C PRO A 50 26.33 -17.82 4.71
N GLY A 51 27.24 -16.87 4.49
CA GLY A 51 27.31 -16.10 3.25
C GLY A 51 26.22 -15.02 3.13
N ARG A 52 25.68 -14.52 4.25
CA ARG A 52 24.69 -13.43 4.27
C ARG A 52 25.25 -12.18 3.60
N PRO A 53 24.66 -11.71 2.48
CA PRO A 53 24.99 -10.40 1.91
C PRO A 53 24.59 -9.27 2.88
N SER A 54 25.14 -8.07 2.69
CA SER A 54 24.75 -6.94 3.54
C SER A 54 23.25 -6.64 3.41
N ASP A 55 22.63 -6.23 4.52
CA ASP A 55 21.18 -5.95 4.56
C ASP A 55 20.77 -4.86 3.55
N GLU A 56 21.67 -3.94 3.23
CA GLU A 56 21.46 -2.94 2.19
C GLU A 56 21.36 -3.57 0.80
N VAL A 57 22.25 -4.51 0.48
CA VAL A 57 22.25 -5.23 -0.80
C VAL A 57 20.99 -6.08 -0.93
N ILE A 58 20.60 -6.80 0.13
CA ILE A 58 19.36 -7.59 0.14
C ILE A 58 18.15 -6.70 -0.09
N ARG A 59 18.04 -5.57 0.63
CA ARG A 59 16.93 -4.63 0.46
C ARG A 59 16.87 -4.05 -0.94
N LYS A 60 18.01 -3.68 -1.54
CA LYS A 60 18.08 -3.17 -2.92
C LYS A 60 17.68 -4.24 -3.94
N ALA A 61 18.16 -5.47 -3.76
CA ALA A 61 17.80 -6.60 -4.62
C ALA A 61 16.29 -6.87 -4.56
N LEU A 62 15.71 -6.90 -3.36
CA LEU A 62 14.27 -7.11 -3.16
C LEU A 62 13.42 -5.98 -3.77
N ARG A 63 13.77 -4.72 -3.48
CA ARG A 63 13.05 -3.54 -3.94
C ARG A 63 13.06 -3.38 -5.45
N ASN A 64 14.21 -3.59 -6.09
CA ASN A 64 14.40 -3.26 -7.50
C ASN A 64 14.14 -4.45 -8.43
N TRP A 65 14.25 -5.69 -7.92
CA TRP A 65 14.24 -6.89 -8.75
C TRP A 65 13.15 -7.90 -8.34
N ALA A 66 13.06 -8.28 -7.07
CA ALA A 66 12.09 -9.31 -6.65
C ALA A 66 10.64 -8.81 -6.62
N PHE A 67 10.39 -7.65 -5.99
CA PHE A 67 9.04 -7.14 -5.77
C PHE A 67 8.58 -6.14 -6.84
N VAL A 68 9.03 -6.35 -8.08
CA VAL A 68 8.65 -5.56 -9.26
C VAL A 68 8.22 -6.52 -10.36
N LEU A 69 7.14 -6.20 -11.08
CA LEU A 69 6.77 -6.92 -12.30
C LEU A 69 7.12 -6.09 -13.55
N PRO A 70 7.65 -6.70 -14.62
CA PRO A 70 7.93 -8.15 -14.79
C PRO A 70 9.03 -8.67 -13.83
N GLY A 71 8.86 -9.91 -13.38
CA GLY A 71 9.66 -10.51 -12.30
C GLY A 71 11.11 -10.75 -12.68
N SER A 72 11.93 -11.19 -11.72
CA SER A 72 13.35 -11.49 -11.93
C SER A 72 13.63 -12.58 -12.98
N ASP A 73 12.66 -13.44 -13.27
CA ASP A 73 12.82 -14.51 -14.25
C ASP A 73 12.53 -14.06 -15.69
N ASP A 74 11.74 -13.00 -15.83
CA ASP A 74 11.31 -12.45 -17.13
C ASP A 74 12.21 -11.29 -17.61
N ARG A 75 13.28 -10.98 -16.87
CA ARG A 75 14.20 -9.87 -17.15
C ARG A 75 15.64 -10.29 -17.02
N GLU A 76 16.52 -9.57 -17.69
CA GLU A 76 17.97 -9.75 -17.53
C GLU A 76 18.40 -9.16 -16.18
N VAL A 77 18.66 -10.05 -15.22
CA VAL A 77 19.12 -9.72 -13.86
C VAL A 77 20.62 -9.92 -13.78
N PRO A 78 21.38 -8.91 -13.33
CA PRO A 78 22.79 -9.06 -13.01
C PRO A 78 23.05 -10.26 -12.09
N ASP A 79 24.12 -11.02 -12.35
CA ASP A 79 24.39 -12.27 -11.63
C ASP A 79 24.60 -12.08 -10.13
N ASP A 80 25.15 -10.94 -9.72
CA ASP A 80 25.29 -10.53 -8.32
C ASP A 80 23.92 -10.45 -7.63
N VAL A 81 22.94 -9.82 -8.28
CA VAL A 81 21.57 -9.73 -7.77
C VAL A 81 20.89 -11.09 -7.77
N ARG A 82 21.08 -11.90 -8.81
CA ARG A 82 20.52 -13.26 -8.88
C ARG A 82 21.02 -14.13 -7.72
N ASN A 83 22.32 -14.05 -7.40
CA ASN A 83 22.91 -14.77 -6.27
C ASN A 83 22.31 -14.32 -4.93
N VAL A 84 22.07 -13.01 -4.76
CA VAL A 84 21.40 -12.47 -3.56
C VAL A 84 19.96 -12.97 -3.46
N LEU A 85 19.19 -12.94 -4.55
CA LEU A 85 17.81 -13.45 -4.56
C LEU A 85 17.75 -14.96 -4.31
N HIS A 86 18.71 -15.72 -4.85
CA HIS A 86 18.84 -17.14 -4.56
C HIS A 86 19.12 -17.39 -3.08
N TRP A 87 20.03 -16.62 -2.48
CA TRP A 87 20.31 -16.69 -1.05
C TRP A 87 19.06 -16.36 -0.23
N VAL A 88 18.31 -15.32 -0.59
CA VAL A 88 17.03 -14.95 0.07
C VAL A 88 16.02 -16.08 0.01
N SER A 89 15.81 -16.69 -1.15
CA SER A 89 14.90 -17.84 -1.31
C SER A 89 15.28 -18.99 -0.38
N LYS A 90 16.58 -19.25 -0.23
CA LYS A 90 17.12 -20.32 0.64
C LYS A 90 17.19 -19.97 2.12
N ALA A 91 17.23 -18.69 2.47
CA ALA A 91 17.27 -18.20 3.84
C ALA A 91 15.87 -17.84 4.38
N SER A 92 14.87 -17.71 3.50
CA SER A 92 13.49 -17.43 3.89
C SER A 92 12.93 -18.54 4.77
N ARG A 93 12.36 -18.15 5.90
CA ARG A 93 11.58 -19.03 6.77
C ARG A 93 10.32 -19.54 6.06
N PRO A 94 9.78 -20.70 6.50
CA PRO A 94 8.53 -21.23 5.98
C PRO A 94 7.35 -20.33 6.34
N LEU A 95 6.33 -20.26 5.47
CA LEU A 95 5.12 -19.46 5.72
C LEU A 95 4.38 -19.91 6.99
N ALA A 96 4.46 -21.19 7.33
CA ALA A 96 3.87 -21.77 8.53
C ALA A 96 4.38 -21.13 9.83
N ASP A 97 5.63 -20.65 9.87
CA ASP A 97 6.19 -19.98 11.04
C ASP A 97 5.45 -18.68 11.36
N LEU A 98 4.83 -18.03 10.35
CA LEU A 98 4.03 -16.83 10.58
C LEU A 98 2.75 -17.13 11.39
N ALA A 99 2.28 -18.38 11.41
CA ALA A 99 1.16 -18.81 12.25
C ALA A 99 1.53 -18.78 13.74
N GLU A 100 2.82 -18.86 14.08
CA GLU A 100 3.27 -18.76 15.45
C GLU A 100 3.10 -17.32 15.96
N PRO A 101 2.45 -17.11 17.12
CA PRO A 101 2.21 -15.76 17.63
C PRO A 101 3.52 -15.01 17.93
N ALA A 102 4.56 -15.69 18.39
CA ALA A 102 5.87 -15.08 18.67
C ALA A 102 6.48 -14.47 17.40
N THR A 103 6.51 -15.24 16.31
CA THR A 103 7.01 -14.78 15.00
C THR A 103 6.13 -13.66 14.43
N ALA A 104 4.80 -13.78 14.53
CA ALA A 104 3.88 -12.72 14.11
C ALA A 104 4.08 -11.41 14.89
N HIS A 105 4.36 -11.49 16.20
CA HIS A 105 4.68 -10.34 17.04
C HIS A 105 6.02 -9.70 16.64
N ALA A 106 7.07 -10.49 16.45
CA ALA A 106 8.38 -10.01 16.01
C ALA A 106 8.28 -9.24 14.68
N VAL A 107 7.55 -9.80 13.70
CA VAL A 107 7.26 -9.12 12.42
C VAL A 107 6.51 -7.82 12.63
N LEU A 108 5.49 -7.79 13.49
CA LEU A 108 4.76 -6.55 13.75
C LEU A 108 5.58 -5.50 14.49
N ASP A 109 6.54 -5.91 15.31
CA ASP A 109 7.45 -5.03 16.04
C ASP A 109 8.54 -4.47 15.13
N SER A 110 9.09 -5.27 14.21
CA SER A 110 10.06 -4.80 13.22
C SER A 110 9.45 -3.73 12.30
N LEU A 111 8.15 -3.83 11.98
CA LEU A 111 7.43 -2.80 11.22
C LEU A 111 7.28 -1.46 11.94
N LYS A 112 7.41 -1.43 13.28
CA LYS A 112 7.36 -0.19 14.08
C LYS A 112 8.68 0.55 14.08
N LEU A 113 9.78 -0.11 13.70
CA LEU A 113 11.11 0.47 13.67
C LEU A 113 11.46 0.94 12.25
N LYS A 114 12.22 2.03 12.17
CA LYS A 114 12.90 2.45 10.95
C LYS A 114 14.23 1.71 10.81
N LEU A 115 14.86 1.85 9.64
CA LEU A 115 16.22 1.37 9.40
C LEU A 115 17.23 1.97 10.40
N ASP A 116 16.97 3.20 10.85
CA ASP A 116 17.81 3.91 11.82
C ASP A 116 17.53 3.51 13.28
N GLY A 117 16.70 2.48 13.51
CA GLY A 117 16.28 2.05 14.86
C GLY A 117 15.27 2.97 15.56
N THR A 118 14.93 4.12 14.96
CA THR A 118 13.94 5.04 15.51
C THR A 118 12.49 4.59 15.21
N ALA A 119 11.53 5.08 16.00
CA ALA A 119 10.12 4.75 15.78
C ALA A 119 9.62 5.28 14.42
N ALA A 120 8.97 4.41 13.66
CA ALA A 120 8.32 4.75 12.39
C ALA A 120 7.07 5.62 12.63
N ALA A 121 6.74 6.47 11.65
CA ALA A 121 5.50 7.25 11.70
C ALA A 121 4.29 6.31 11.76
N ALA A 122 3.28 6.66 12.56
CA ALA A 122 2.11 5.82 12.80
C ALA A 122 1.41 5.41 11.49
N GLU A 123 1.37 6.30 10.50
CA GLU A 123 0.77 6.01 9.20
C GLU A 123 1.59 5.01 8.37
N THR A 124 2.92 5.07 8.45
CA THR A 124 3.81 4.09 7.82
C THR A 124 3.58 2.70 8.40
N VAL A 125 3.51 2.58 9.73
CA VAL A 125 3.24 1.30 10.41
C VAL A 125 1.88 0.75 10.00
N ARG A 126 0.85 1.61 9.97
CA ARG A 126 -0.51 1.25 9.54
C ARG A 126 -0.54 0.74 8.11
N ARG A 127 0.14 1.42 7.19
CA ARG A 127 0.25 1.03 5.77
C ARG A 127 0.92 -0.34 5.63
N LYS A 128 2.08 -0.53 6.25
CA LYS A 128 2.81 -1.81 6.20
C LYS A 128 2.00 -2.97 6.78
N ARG A 129 1.35 -2.74 7.94
CA ARG A 129 0.46 -3.73 8.56
C ARG A 129 -0.74 -4.07 7.66
N ARG A 130 -1.33 -3.09 6.97
CA ARG A 130 -2.45 -3.35 6.05
C ARG A 130 -2.03 -4.31 4.93
N THR A 131 -0.85 -4.11 4.35
CA THR A 131 -0.30 -5.02 3.35
C THR A 131 -0.11 -6.43 3.93
N LEU A 132 0.47 -6.53 5.14
CA LEU A 132 0.70 -7.82 5.79
C LEU A 132 -0.60 -8.56 6.13
N VAL A 133 -1.63 -7.86 6.61
CA VAL A 133 -2.95 -8.46 6.86
C VAL A 133 -3.57 -8.98 5.56
N ASN A 134 -3.49 -8.22 4.48
CA ASN A 134 -4.00 -8.64 3.17
C ASN A 134 -3.23 -9.85 2.63
N ALA A 135 -1.91 -9.88 2.83
CA ALA A 135 -1.10 -11.05 2.51
C ALA A 135 -1.51 -12.24 3.38
N ALA A 136 -1.68 -12.10 4.70
CA ALA A 136 -2.11 -13.22 5.53
C ALA A 136 -3.51 -13.74 5.16
N ASN A 137 -4.45 -12.87 4.78
CA ASN A 137 -5.76 -13.30 4.28
C ASN A 137 -5.65 -14.12 2.99
N TYR A 138 -4.80 -13.69 2.05
CA TYR A 138 -4.58 -14.45 0.82
C TYR A 138 -3.94 -15.82 1.09
N ALA A 139 -3.11 -15.96 2.12
CA ALA A 139 -2.55 -17.24 2.53
C ALA A 139 -3.63 -18.18 3.11
N VAL A 140 -4.63 -17.62 3.80
CA VAL A 140 -5.80 -18.36 4.27
C VAL A 140 -6.68 -18.79 3.08
N ASP A 141 -6.89 -17.90 2.10
CA ASP A 141 -7.66 -18.21 0.88
C ASP A 141 -7.02 -19.36 0.07
N LEU A 142 -5.70 -19.46 0.07
CA LEU A 142 -4.94 -20.57 -0.52
C LEU A 142 -4.93 -21.84 0.34
N GLY A 143 -5.42 -21.78 1.58
CA GLY A 143 -5.42 -22.90 2.52
C GLY A 143 -4.05 -23.22 3.12
N GLU A 144 -3.07 -22.31 3.00
CA GLU A 144 -1.74 -22.46 3.61
C GLU A 144 -1.77 -22.15 5.11
N LEU A 145 -2.62 -21.20 5.52
CA LEU A 145 -2.88 -20.86 6.91
C LEU A 145 -4.32 -21.19 7.29
N ARG A 146 -4.55 -21.68 8.51
CA ARG A 146 -5.91 -21.96 9.03
C ARG A 146 -6.68 -20.68 9.36
N GLU A 147 -5.99 -19.70 9.91
CA GLU A 147 -6.54 -18.40 10.30
C GLU A 147 -5.49 -17.31 10.11
N ASN A 148 -5.91 -16.04 10.14
CA ASN A 148 -4.99 -14.91 9.99
C ASN A 148 -4.33 -14.57 11.35
N PRO A 149 -3.04 -14.88 11.55
CA PRO A 149 -2.36 -14.64 12.83
C PRO A 149 -2.23 -13.15 13.14
N ILE A 150 -2.17 -12.29 12.12
CA ILE A 150 -1.92 -10.85 12.25
C ILE A 150 -3.15 -10.11 12.78
N THR A 151 -4.36 -10.63 12.51
CA THR A 151 -5.60 -10.10 13.07
C THR A 151 -5.86 -10.61 14.48
N THR A 152 -5.45 -11.84 14.79
CA THR A 152 -5.63 -12.48 16.10
C THR A 152 -4.72 -11.87 17.17
N VAL A 153 -3.53 -11.37 16.78
CA VAL A 153 -2.61 -10.68 17.69
C VAL A 153 -3.27 -9.43 18.31
N ARG A 154 -3.60 -9.55 19.60
CA ARG A 154 -4.27 -8.50 20.40
C ARG A 154 -3.31 -7.34 20.61
N ARG A 155 -3.64 -6.17 20.07
CA ARG A 155 -2.83 -4.95 20.23
C ARG A 155 -2.86 -4.47 21.69
N GLN A 156 -1.68 -4.27 22.28
CA GLN A 156 -1.52 -3.30 23.36
C GLN A 156 -1.79 -1.91 22.75
N LYS A 157 -2.92 -1.28 23.13
CA LYS A 157 -3.21 0.10 22.70
C LYS A 157 -2.09 1.00 23.22
N PRO A 158 -1.44 1.82 22.37
CA PRO A 158 -0.56 2.86 22.87
C PRO A 158 -1.34 3.69 23.90
N LYS A 159 -0.77 3.91 25.08
CA LYS A 159 -1.33 4.83 26.07
C LYS A 159 -1.16 6.23 25.47
N VAL A 160 -2.11 6.65 24.64
CA VAL A 160 -2.13 7.99 24.08
C VAL A 160 -2.39 8.92 25.27
N SER A 161 -1.33 9.49 25.84
CA SER A 161 -1.46 10.69 26.67
C SER A 161 -1.87 11.81 25.72
N ASN A 162 -3.17 11.94 25.54
CA ASN A 162 -3.79 13.00 24.79
C ASN A 162 -3.62 14.30 25.61
N GLN A 163 -2.41 14.86 25.65
CA GLN A 163 -2.25 16.28 26.01
C GLN A 163 -2.72 17.08 24.80
N VAL A 164 -4.04 17.11 24.64
CA VAL A 164 -4.72 18.21 23.98
C VAL A 164 -4.62 19.36 24.97
N ASP A 165 -3.76 20.34 24.72
CA ASP A 165 -3.73 21.57 25.49
C ASP A 165 -5.01 22.37 25.15
N PRO A 166 -5.97 22.53 26.06
CA PRO A 166 -7.25 23.18 25.76
C PRO A 166 -7.14 24.71 25.60
N ARG A 167 -5.93 25.28 25.61
CA ARG A 167 -5.71 26.72 25.81
C ARG A 167 -5.82 27.61 24.59
N LEU A 168 -6.25 27.08 23.44
CA LEU A 168 -6.63 27.91 22.30
C LEU A 168 -8.09 27.67 21.95
N SER A 169 -8.98 28.24 22.78
CA SER A 169 -10.31 28.61 22.30
C SER A 169 -10.17 29.88 21.45
N PRO A 170 -10.46 29.88 20.14
CA PRO A 170 -10.91 31.10 19.51
C PRO A 170 -12.37 31.29 19.93
N THR A 171 -12.57 32.05 21.00
CA THR A 171 -13.84 32.75 21.20
C THR A 171 -14.03 33.71 20.03
N ARG A 172 -14.63 33.24 18.93
CA ARG A 172 -15.15 34.16 17.91
C ARG A 172 -16.43 34.76 18.46
N ASN A 173 -16.30 35.98 18.97
CA ASN A 173 -17.42 36.82 19.35
C ASN A 173 -18.51 36.75 18.26
N ARG A 174 -19.75 36.50 18.68
CA ARG A 174 -20.93 36.63 17.84
C ARG A 174 -21.64 37.91 18.30
N ARG A 175 -21.05 39.08 17.99
CA ARG A 175 -21.78 40.35 18.10
C ARG A 175 -22.68 40.48 16.86
N GLY A 176 -23.94 40.81 17.12
CA GLY A 176 -25.04 40.76 16.16
C GLY A 176 -24.82 41.61 14.91
N ILE A 177 -25.06 40.99 13.76
CA ILE A 177 -25.46 41.68 12.54
C ILE A 177 -26.97 41.50 12.48
N SER A 178 -27.71 42.54 12.83
CA SER A 178 -29.15 42.60 12.60
C SER A 178 -29.38 42.75 11.10
N TRP A 179 -30.10 41.80 10.52
CA TRP A 179 -30.60 41.94 9.16
C TRP A 179 -31.80 42.88 9.21
N ARG A 180 -31.68 44.07 8.61
CA ARG A 180 -32.80 45.00 8.43
C ARG A 180 -33.20 44.95 6.95
N PRO A 181 -34.45 44.62 6.59
CA PRO A 181 -34.91 44.79 5.21
C PRO A 181 -35.26 46.26 4.98
N SER A 182 -34.82 46.81 3.85
CA SER A 182 -35.23 48.13 3.35
C SER A 182 -36.56 47.99 2.60
N PRO A 183 -37.57 48.85 2.85
CA PRO A 183 -38.79 48.92 2.05
C PRO A 183 -38.72 50.01 0.98
N THR A 184 -39.77 50.06 0.16
CA THR A 184 -40.10 51.00 -0.94
C THR A 184 -39.72 50.45 -2.32
N TRP A 185 -40.59 50.37 -3.33
CA TRP A 185 -41.93 50.92 -3.56
C TRP A 185 -42.57 50.16 -4.76
N ALA A 186 -43.89 50.21 -4.86
CA ALA A 186 -44.69 49.58 -5.90
C ALA A 186 -44.99 50.52 -7.09
N ASP A 187 -45.27 49.91 -8.24
CA ASP A 187 -45.97 50.39 -9.46
C ASP A 187 -45.26 51.43 -10.34
N THR A 188 -44.95 51.12 -11.62
CA THR A 188 -45.94 50.96 -12.70
C THR A 188 -45.31 50.33 -13.98
N GLY A 189 -46.08 49.50 -14.71
CA GLY A 189 -46.04 49.45 -16.19
C GLY A 189 -45.27 48.31 -16.91
N VAL A 190 -46.04 47.29 -17.33
CA VAL A 190 -45.86 46.13 -18.26
C VAL A 190 -45.01 46.38 -19.55
N PRO A 191 -44.71 45.35 -20.41
CA PRO A 191 -43.65 44.32 -20.36
C PRO A 191 -42.65 44.38 -21.54
N VAL A 192 -41.47 43.77 -21.41
CA VAL A 192 -40.78 43.16 -22.57
C VAL A 192 -40.24 41.79 -22.18
N VAL A 193 -40.70 40.79 -22.93
CA VAL A 193 -40.27 39.40 -22.94
C VAL A 193 -38.83 39.30 -23.46
N VAL A 194 -37.92 38.72 -22.69
CA VAL A 194 -36.78 37.97 -23.25
C VAL A 194 -36.52 36.75 -22.38
N ALA A 195 -36.91 35.59 -22.89
CA ALA A 195 -36.48 34.31 -22.38
C ALA A 195 -34.98 34.14 -22.66
N SER A 196 -34.19 33.89 -21.62
CA SER A 196 -32.86 33.30 -21.77
C SER A 196 -32.62 32.35 -20.60
N SER A 197 -32.81 31.08 -20.91
CA SER A 197 -32.36 29.92 -20.16
C SER A 197 -30.85 30.03 -19.91
N VAL A 198 -30.43 30.08 -18.65
CA VAL A 198 -29.04 29.80 -18.27
C VAL A 198 -29.00 28.60 -17.33
N CYS A 199 -28.51 27.54 -17.95
CA CYS A 199 -28.28 26.20 -17.44
C CYS A 199 -27.15 26.20 -16.38
N SER A 200 -27.30 25.39 -15.32
CA SER A 200 -26.24 25.10 -14.35
C SER A 200 -25.05 24.37 -15.00
N PRO A 201 -23.79 24.70 -14.67
CA PRO A 201 -22.66 23.95 -15.18
C PRO A 201 -22.41 22.68 -14.36
N ARG A 202 -22.88 21.55 -14.89
CA ARG A 202 -22.35 20.21 -14.58
C ARG A 202 -21.16 19.96 -15.53
N CYS A 203 -19.94 20.15 -15.04
CA CYS A 203 -18.73 19.81 -15.80
C CYS A 203 -18.47 18.30 -15.73
N THR A 204 -18.79 17.61 -16.82
CA THR A 204 -18.25 16.28 -17.16
C THR A 204 -17.49 16.37 -18.47
N SER A 205 -16.31 15.74 -18.48
CA SER A 205 -15.56 15.16 -19.60
C SER A 205 -14.97 16.09 -20.67
N ALA A 206 -13.64 16.03 -20.82
CA ALA A 206 -12.96 16.19 -22.10
C ALA A 206 -11.84 15.14 -22.23
N VAL A 207 -12.15 14.12 -23.02
CA VAL A 207 -11.22 13.20 -23.68
C VAL A 207 -10.47 13.98 -24.76
N SER A 208 -9.13 13.92 -24.78
CA SER A 208 -8.32 14.41 -25.90
C SER A 208 -7.76 13.24 -26.72
N GLY A 209 -8.02 13.31 -28.02
CA GLY A 209 -7.82 12.23 -28.99
C GLY A 209 -6.37 12.06 -29.46
N ARG A 210 -6.05 10.79 -29.75
CA ARG A 210 -4.82 10.30 -30.34
C ARG A 210 -4.92 10.39 -31.88
N ARG A 211 -4.14 11.27 -32.51
CA ARG A 211 -3.90 11.26 -33.97
C ARG A 211 -2.91 10.14 -34.32
N LYS A 212 -3.31 9.20 -35.19
CA LYS A 212 -2.41 8.24 -35.85
C LYS A 212 -1.75 8.92 -37.06
N ARG A 213 -0.42 8.84 -37.17
CA ARG A 213 0.32 9.05 -38.44
C ARG A 213 0.59 7.67 -39.04
N SER A 214 0.12 7.45 -40.26
CA SER A 214 0.49 6.33 -41.11
C SER A 214 1.76 6.68 -41.87
N VAL A 215 2.81 5.88 -41.69
CA VAL A 215 4.03 5.92 -42.52
C VAL A 215 3.86 4.87 -43.63
N SER A 216 3.96 5.35 -44.86
CA SER A 216 4.09 4.58 -46.09
C SER A 216 5.49 3.96 -46.19
N SER A 217 5.59 2.68 -46.57
CA SER A 217 6.80 2.17 -47.23
C SER A 217 6.42 1.23 -48.37
N ARG A 218 7.10 1.46 -49.50
CA ARG A 218 6.95 0.83 -50.81
C ARG A 218 7.55 -0.58 -50.78
N ARG A 219 6.95 -1.51 -51.51
CA ARG A 219 7.61 -2.73 -51.98
C ARG A 219 8.06 -2.53 -53.43
N THR A 220 9.32 -2.83 -53.67
CA THR A 220 9.83 -3.48 -54.89
C THR A 220 9.85 -4.97 -54.65
#